data_AF-A0A9P7HRK4-F1
#
_entry.id   AF-A0A9P7HRK4-F1
#
_cell.length_a   1.000
_cell.length_b   1.000
_cell.length_c   1.000
_cell.angle_alpha   90.00
_cell.angle_beta   90.00
_cell.angle_gamma   90.00
#
_symmetry.space_group_name_H-M   'P 1'
#
loop_
_entity.id
_entity.type
_entity.pdbx_description
1 polymer ?
#
loop_
_entity_poly.entity_id
_entity_poly.type
_entity_poly.pdbx_seq_one_letter_code
_entity_poly.pdbx_strand_id
1 'polypeptide(L)'
;MDSKLDSKHQVLADREFFASRKRSPKPVFFGLDKADNAVSYALDAGLIDAGWVEDLEVNYTSPGLREALQAVSLIICTGGVSYLSSRTFARIVAAVGRSSNLWVASTVIRTPSYEEIETELRKHGLVTEILPGVVLRQRRFASAQEQSDAVAHVAAHGLDPTGFEEMGYVCADVFIPRSVEDTSRPPIAELVAAIGEL
;
A
#
# COMPACT_ATOMS: atom_id res chain seq x y z
N MET A 1 -23.98 18.07 15.39
CA MET A 1 -24.86 17.21 14.58
C MET A 1 -24.14 16.97 13.28
N ASP A 2 -23.26 15.96 13.24
CA ASP A 2 -22.62 15.55 11.99
C ASP A 2 -23.66 14.74 11.21
N SER A 3 -24.41 15.44 10.36
CA SER A 3 -25.20 14.77 9.32
C SER A 3 -24.21 14.13 8.35
N LYS A 4 -23.89 12.86 8.60
CA LYS A 4 -23.13 12.03 7.67
C LYS A 4 -23.77 12.17 6.29
N LEU A 5 -23.00 12.64 5.30
CA LEU A 5 -23.47 12.69 3.92
C LEU A 5 -23.91 11.27 3.53
N ASP A 6 -25.00 11.17 2.77
CA ASP A 6 -25.30 9.89 2.12
C ASP A 6 -24.18 9.53 1.14
N SER A 7 -24.10 8.26 0.75
CA SER A 7 -22.99 7.76 -0.06
C SER A 7 -22.80 8.50 -1.38
N LYS A 8 -23.88 9.00 -2.02
CA LYS A 8 -23.78 9.72 -3.29
C LYS A 8 -23.22 11.12 -3.10
N HIS A 9 -23.71 11.84 -2.08
CA HIS A 9 -23.18 13.16 -1.76
C HIS A 9 -21.73 13.10 -1.27
N GLN A 10 -21.36 12.03 -0.55
CA GLN A 10 -19.98 11.79 -0.13
C GLN A 10 -19.04 11.64 -1.34
N VAL A 11 -19.41 10.79 -2.31
CA VAL A 11 -18.61 10.59 -3.54
C VAL A 11 -18.39 11.89 -4.31
N LEU A 12 -19.43 12.73 -4.43
CA LEU A 12 -19.31 14.02 -5.12
C LEU A 12 -18.39 14.99 -4.37
N ALA A 13 -18.54 15.10 -3.05
CA ALA A 13 -17.68 15.92 -2.21
C ALA A 13 -16.21 15.47 -2.29
N ASP A 14 -15.97 14.15 -2.23
CA ASP A 14 -14.63 13.58 -2.33
C ASP A 14 -14.03 13.83 -3.72
N ARG A 15 -14.82 13.67 -4.80
CA ARG A 15 -14.36 13.96 -6.16
C ARG A 15 -13.88 15.41 -6.29
N GLU A 16 -14.63 16.37 -5.77
CA GLU A 16 -14.24 17.79 -5.79
C GLU A 16 -12.99 18.04 -4.92
N PHE A 17 -12.95 17.43 -3.75
CA PHE A 17 -11.81 17.52 -2.83
C PHE A 17 -10.51 17.00 -3.46
N PHE A 18 -10.53 15.84 -4.10
CA PHE A 18 -9.33 15.25 -4.72
C PHE A 18 -8.97 15.93 -6.04
N ALA A 19 -9.96 16.34 -6.85
CA ALA A 19 -9.71 17.08 -8.09
C ALA A 19 -8.99 18.42 -7.84
N SER A 20 -9.36 19.15 -6.79
CA SER A 20 -8.71 20.41 -6.41
C SER A 20 -7.27 20.26 -5.90
N ARG A 21 -6.81 19.03 -5.62
CA ARG A 21 -5.46 18.71 -5.14
C ARG A 21 -4.61 17.96 -6.16
N LYS A 22 -5.11 17.82 -7.39
CA LYS A 22 -4.42 17.10 -8.45
C LYS A 22 -3.10 17.79 -8.80
N ARG A 23 -2.00 17.07 -8.64
CA ARG A 23 -0.66 17.51 -9.05
C ARG A 23 -0.40 17.14 -10.51
N SER A 24 0.45 17.92 -11.18
CA SER A 24 0.91 17.67 -12.55
C SER A 24 2.42 17.41 -12.55
N PRO A 25 2.93 16.40 -13.27
CA PRO A 25 2.17 15.41 -14.06
C PRO A 25 1.37 14.43 -13.16
N LYS A 26 0.17 14.03 -13.61
CA LYS A 26 -0.65 13.02 -12.92
C LYS A 26 -0.20 11.63 -13.39
N PRO A 27 0.22 10.71 -12.49
CA PRO A 27 0.40 9.32 -12.86
C PRO A 27 -0.95 8.65 -13.16
N VAL A 28 -0.89 7.54 -13.91
CA VAL A 28 -2.06 6.69 -14.18
C VAL A 28 -2.19 5.69 -13.02
N PHE A 29 -3.38 5.64 -12.42
CA PHE A 29 -3.66 4.74 -11.30
C PHE A 29 -4.61 3.62 -11.70
N PHE A 30 -4.24 2.39 -11.38
CA PHE A 30 -5.10 1.22 -11.49
C PHE A 30 -5.51 0.75 -10.10
N GLY A 31 -6.80 0.47 -9.91
CA GLY A 31 -7.34 -0.08 -8.67
C GLY A 31 -7.62 -1.58 -8.77
N LEU A 32 -7.38 -2.30 -7.70
CA LEU A 32 -7.67 -3.72 -7.58
C LEU A 32 -8.20 -4.00 -6.18
N ASP A 33 -9.41 -4.52 -6.08
CA ASP A 33 -9.99 -4.99 -4.83
C ASP A 33 -10.98 -6.13 -5.13
N LYS A 34 -11.25 -7.02 -4.18
CA LYS A 34 -12.34 -7.99 -4.33
C LYS A 34 -13.72 -7.36 -4.10
N ALA A 35 -13.75 -6.19 -3.47
CA ALA A 35 -14.95 -5.46 -3.11
C ALA A 35 -15.36 -4.51 -4.25
N ASP A 36 -16.45 -4.86 -4.95
CA ASP A 36 -17.00 -4.08 -6.06
C ASP A 36 -17.30 -2.61 -5.69
N ASN A 37 -17.82 -2.40 -4.48
CA ASN A 37 -18.13 -1.06 -3.98
C ASN A 37 -16.88 -0.20 -3.75
N ALA A 38 -15.74 -0.79 -3.38
CA ALA A 38 -14.49 -0.06 -3.20
C ALA A 38 -13.93 0.42 -4.55
N VAL A 39 -13.91 -0.48 -5.55
CA VAL A 39 -13.48 -0.15 -6.92
C VAL A 39 -14.39 0.90 -7.54
N SER A 40 -15.71 0.72 -7.42
CA SER A 40 -16.71 1.67 -7.93
C SER A 40 -16.58 3.04 -7.28
N TYR A 41 -16.44 3.10 -5.96
CA TYR A 41 -16.19 4.37 -5.24
C TYR A 41 -14.93 5.07 -5.75
N ALA A 42 -13.82 4.34 -5.90
CA ALA A 42 -12.56 4.92 -6.34
C ALA A 42 -12.64 5.48 -7.78
N LEU A 43 -13.39 4.82 -8.67
CA LEU A 43 -13.67 5.32 -10.01
C LEU A 43 -14.56 6.57 -9.97
N ASP A 44 -15.66 6.53 -9.23
CA ASP A 44 -16.63 7.64 -9.16
C ASP A 44 -16.02 8.90 -8.51
N ALA A 45 -15.18 8.72 -7.50
CA ALA A 45 -14.41 9.78 -6.85
C ALA A 45 -13.21 10.27 -7.68
N GLY A 46 -12.88 9.61 -8.80
CA GLY A 46 -11.79 9.99 -9.70
C GLY A 46 -10.38 9.70 -9.14
N LEU A 47 -10.28 8.75 -8.22
CA LEU A 47 -9.02 8.35 -7.57
C LEU A 47 -8.18 7.41 -8.44
N ILE A 48 -8.83 6.57 -9.24
CA ILE A 48 -8.21 5.63 -10.18
C ILE A 48 -8.73 5.87 -11.60
N ASP A 49 -7.92 5.50 -12.59
CA ASP A 49 -8.23 5.64 -14.02
C ASP A 49 -8.85 4.37 -14.61
N ALA A 50 -8.58 3.21 -14.01
CA ALA A 50 -9.23 1.93 -14.30
C ALA A 50 -9.23 1.03 -13.05
N GLY A 51 -10.17 0.08 -12.97
CA GLY A 51 -10.35 -0.78 -11.80
C GLY A 51 -10.78 -2.20 -12.13
N TRP A 52 -10.32 -3.17 -11.35
CA TRP A 52 -10.69 -4.58 -11.46
C TRP A 52 -11.22 -5.11 -10.14
N VAL A 53 -12.36 -5.80 -10.22
CA VAL A 53 -12.98 -6.46 -9.07
C VAL A 53 -12.57 -7.93 -9.07
N GLU A 54 -11.45 -8.24 -8.43
CA GLU A 54 -10.86 -9.58 -8.44
C GLU A 54 -10.28 -9.97 -7.08
N ASP A 55 -10.51 -11.21 -6.66
CA ASP A 55 -9.86 -11.81 -5.50
C ASP A 55 -8.64 -12.62 -5.95
N LEU A 56 -7.46 -12.01 -5.85
CA LEU A 56 -6.18 -12.64 -6.18
C LEU A 56 -5.60 -13.51 -5.06
N GLU A 57 -6.31 -13.72 -3.95
CA GLU A 57 -5.98 -14.81 -3.01
C GLU A 57 -6.54 -16.14 -3.52
N VAL A 58 -7.66 -16.10 -4.23
CA VAL A 58 -8.34 -17.29 -4.78
C VAL A 58 -8.01 -17.51 -6.25
N ASN A 59 -8.15 -16.48 -7.09
CA ASN A 59 -8.10 -16.60 -8.55
C ASN A 59 -6.80 -16.05 -9.15
N TYR A 60 -6.46 -16.51 -10.35
CA TYR A 60 -5.44 -15.85 -11.18
C TYR A 60 -6.02 -14.59 -11.83
N THR A 61 -5.15 -13.68 -12.24
CA THR A 61 -5.53 -12.44 -12.93
C THR A 61 -6.35 -12.72 -14.18
N SER A 62 -7.46 -12.02 -14.36
CA SER A 62 -8.21 -12.03 -15.62
C SER A 62 -7.33 -11.58 -16.81
N PRO A 63 -7.72 -11.89 -18.06
CA PRO A 63 -6.98 -11.40 -19.24
C PRO A 63 -6.83 -9.88 -19.27
N GLY A 64 -7.89 -9.14 -18.92
CA GLY A 64 -7.87 -7.67 -18.92
C GLY A 64 -6.95 -7.10 -17.83
N LEU A 65 -6.97 -7.66 -16.62
CA LEU A 65 -6.06 -7.24 -15.55
C LEU A 65 -4.61 -7.55 -15.93
N ARG A 66 -4.37 -8.74 -16.51
CA ARG A 66 -3.04 -9.16 -16.93
C ARG A 66 -2.44 -8.21 -17.98
N GLU A 67 -3.23 -7.80 -18.96
CA GLU A 67 -2.79 -6.83 -19.97
C GLU A 67 -2.45 -5.47 -19.33
N ALA A 68 -3.31 -4.96 -18.45
CA ALA A 68 -3.07 -3.69 -17.75
C ALA A 68 -1.81 -3.72 -16.88
N LEU A 69 -1.55 -4.83 -16.18
CA LEU A 69 -0.39 -4.99 -15.30
C LEU A 69 0.95 -4.88 -16.05
N GLN A 70 1.02 -5.18 -17.36
CA GLN A 70 2.26 -5.05 -18.13
C GLN A 70 2.78 -3.60 -18.18
N ALA A 71 1.87 -2.62 -18.09
CA ALA A 71 2.19 -1.19 -18.08
C ALA A 71 2.57 -0.66 -16.68
N VAL A 72 2.44 -1.45 -15.62
CA VAL A 72 2.67 -1.00 -14.23
C VAL A 72 4.18 -0.92 -13.95
N SER A 73 4.60 0.20 -13.35
CA SER A 73 5.96 0.40 -12.85
C SER A 73 6.04 0.51 -11.33
N LEU A 74 4.90 0.73 -10.66
CA LEU A 74 4.81 0.83 -9.20
C LEU A 74 3.53 0.15 -8.69
N ILE A 75 3.70 -0.79 -7.77
CA ILE A 75 2.62 -1.44 -7.03
C ILE A 75 2.58 -0.82 -5.64
N ILE A 76 1.41 -0.37 -5.19
CA ILE A 76 1.22 0.21 -3.85
C ILE A 76 0.29 -0.70 -3.06
N CYS A 77 0.71 -1.14 -1.89
CA CYS A 77 -0.11 -1.92 -0.97
C CYS A 77 -0.11 -1.25 0.42
N THR A 78 -1.24 -0.65 0.81
CA THR A 78 -1.37 0.00 2.11
C THR A 78 -2.33 -0.77 2.99
N GLY A 79 -1.84 -1.29 4.13
CA GLY A 79 -2.68 -2.03 5.07
C GLY A 79 -3.18 -3.40 4.58
N GLY A 80 -2.71 -3.86 3.41
CA GLY A 80 -3.12 -5.14 2.81
C GLY A 80 -2.43 -6.37 3.41
N VAL A 81 -1.21 -6.21 3.94
CA VAL A 81 -0.37 -7.34 4.39
C VAL A 81 -0.97 -8.14 5.57
N SER A 82 -1.94 -7.58 6.29
CA SER A 82 -2.65 -8.32 7.34
C SER A 82 -3.67 -9.34 6.80
N TYR A 83 -4.02 -9.30 5.50
CA TYR A 83 -5.00 -10.19 4.89
C TYR A 83 -4.65 -10.66 3.46
N LEU A 84 -3.61 -10.10 2.84
CA LEU A 84 -3.05 -10.58 1.57
C LEU A 84 -1.86 -11.48 1.84
N SER A 85 -1.76 -12.59 1.10
CA SER A 85 -0.61 -13.48 1.16
C SER A 85 0.36 -13.20 0.01
N SER A 86 1.49 -13.90 0.04
CA SER A 86 2.45 -13.93 -1.07
C SER A 86 1.81 -14.33 -2.41
N ARG A 87 0.66 -15.02 -2.42
CA ARG A 87 -0.04 -15.44 -3.64
C ARG A 87 -0.51 -14.26 -4.48
N THR A 88 -1.09 -13.23 -3.85
CA THR A 88 -1.53 -12.02 -4.56
C THR A 88 -0.35 -11.36 -5.24
N PHE A 89 0.75 -11.17 -4.52
CA PHE A 89 1.97 -10.58 -5.05
C PHE A 89 2.55 -11.40 -6.19
N ALA A 90 2.67 -12.73 -6.04
CA ALA A 90 3.14 -13.65 -7.08
C ALA A 90 2.35 -13.51 -8.38
N ARG A 91 1.02 -13.47 -8.28
CA ARG A 91 0.10 -13.36 -9.42
C ARG A 91 0.25 -12.01 -10.13
N ILE A 92 0.39 -10.93 -9.37
CA ILE A 92 0.61 -9.59 -9.92
C ILE A 92 1.96 -9.52 -10.63
N VAL A 93 3.06 -9.86 -9.98
CA VAL A 93 4.41 -9.74 -10.58
C VAL A 93 4.60 -10.67 -11.78
N ALA A 94 4.00 -11.87 -11.75
CA ALA A 94 3.99 -12.77 -12.89
C ALA A 94 3.21 -12.18 -14.09
N ALA A 95 2.13 -11.43 -13.84
CA ALA A 95 1.37 -10.75 -14.89
C ALA A 95 2.09 -9.51 -15.44
N VAL A 96 2.82 -8.76 -14.60
CA VAL A 96 3.72 -7.69 -15.07
C VAL A 96 4.79 -8.27 -16.01
N GLY A 97 5.31 -9.47 -15.70
CA GLY A 97 6.18 -10.23 -16.60
C GLY A 97 7.61 -9.69 -16.75
N ARG A 98 7.99 -8.70 -15.94
CA ARG A 98 9.33 -8.12 -15.88
C ARG A 98 9.65 -7.61 -14.47
N SER A 99 10.92 -7.65 -14.10
CA SER A 99 11.42 -7.07 -12.84
C SER A 99 12.02 -5.67 -13.05
N SER A 100 12.60 -5.40 -14.22
CA SER A 100 13.20 -4.11 -14.54
C SER A 100 12.18 -2.97 -14.44
N ASN A 101 12.53 -1.90 -13.72
CA ASN A 101 11.66 -0.74 -13.51
C ASN A 101 10.29 -1.12 -12.90
N LEU A 102 10.27 -2.14 -12.03
CA LEU A 102 9.12 -2.48 -11.21
C LEU A 102 9.47 -2.26 -9.74
N TRP A 103 8.68 -1.39 -9.12
CA TRP A 103 8.77 -1.07 -7.71
C TRP A 103 7.51 -1.55 -7.00
N VAL A 104 7.65 -1.91 -5.74
CA VAL A 104 6.56 -2.17 -4.81
C VAL A 104 6.78 -1.26 -3.61
N ALA A 105 5.71 -0.64 -3.12
CA ALA A 105 5.70 0.10 -1.87
C ALA A 105 4.61 -0.49 -0.97
N SER A 106 5.03 -1.19 0.08
CA SER A 106 4.11 -1.80 1.05
C SER A 106 4.22 -1.10 2.39
N THR A 107 3.10 -0.58 2.91
CA THR A 107 3.03 -0.08 4.29
C THR A 107 2.44 -1.16 5.19
N VAL A 108 3.28 -1.66 6.10
CA VAL A 108 3.00 -2.85 6.91
C VAL A 108 2.94 -2.42 8.36
N ILE A 109 1.81 -2.68 9.03
CA ILE A 109 1.72 -2.46 10.49
C ILE A 109 2.87 -3.23 11.13
N ARG A 110 3.49 -2.69 12.18
CA ARG A 110 4.81 -3.15 12.64
C ARG A 110 4.88 -4.60 13.17
N THR A 111 3.76 -5.31 13.32
CA THR A 111 3.74 -6.65 13.92
C THR A 111 3.54 -7.83 12.97
N PRO A 112 2.71 -7.78 11.89
CA PRO A 112 2.67 -8.88 10.94
C PRO A 112 3.99 -9.03 10.17
N SER A 113 4.40 -10.28 9.93
CA SER A 113 5.61 -10.58 9.14
C SER A 113 5.39 -10.28 7.66
N TYR A 114 6.41 -9.69 7.02
CA TYR A 114 6.47 -9.48 5.56
C TYR A 114 7.30 -10.56 4.84
N GLU A 115 7.87 -11.51 5.59
CA GLU A 115 8.90 -12.44 5.09
C GLU A 115 8.43 -13.33 3.94
N GLU A 116 7.18 -13.81 3.97
CA GLU A 116 6.64 -14.64 2.89
C GLU A 116 6.48 -13.85 1.59
N ILE A 117 6.03 -12.59 1.69
CA ILE A 117 5.88 -11.70 0.54
C ILE A 117 7.26 -11.35 -0.01
N GLU A 118 8.21 -10.98 0.85
CA GLU A 118 9.60 -10.73 0.45
C GLU A 118 10.20 -11.94 -0.27
N THR A 119 10.07 -13.13 0.31
CA THR A 119 10.61 -14.37 -0.25
C THR A 119 10.03 -14.64 -1.63
N GLU A 120 8.75 -14.39 -1.81
CA GLU A 120 8.10 -14.55 -3.11
C GLU A 120 8.59 -13.50 -4.12
N LEU A 121 8.59 -12.22 -3.76
CA LEU A 121 9.06 -11.13 -4.64
C LEU A 121 10.52 -11.33 -5.07
N ARG A 122 11.36 -11.89 -4.19
CA ARG A 122 12.75 -12.26 -4.50
C ARG A 122 12.87 -13.28 -5.63
N LYS A 123 11.96 -14.24 -5.73
CA LYS A 123 11.93 -15.21 -6.85
C LYS A 123 11.68 -14.53 -8.19
N HIS A 124 11.05 -13.36 -8.18
CA HIS A 124 10.80 -12.53 -9.36
C HIS A 124 11.85 -11.43 -9.55
N GLY A 125 13.00 -11.52 -8.87
CA GLY A 125 14.13 -10.60 -9.06
C GLY A 125 13.99 -9.25 -8.35
N LEU A 126 13.07 -9.14 -7.39
CA LEU A 126 12.90 -7.95 -6.57
C LEU A 126 13.57 -8.13 -5.20
N VAL A 127 14.44 -7.20 -4.84
CA VAL A 127 15.06 -7.13 -3.51
C VAL A 127 14.27 -6.17 -2.66
N THR A 128 13.93 -6.59 -1.45
CA THR A 128 13.20 -5.79 -0.48
C THR A 128 14.16 -5.06 0.43
N GLU A 129 13.97 -3.74 0.53
CA GLU A 129 14.64 -2.90 1.52
C GLU A 129 13.56 -2.22 2.38
N ILE A 130 13.80 -2.05 3.68
CA ILE A 130 12.92 -1.29 4.58
C ILE A 130 13.43 0.15 4.63
N LEU A 131 12.56 1.16 4.50
CA LEU A 131 12.96 2.56 4.65
C LEU A 131 13.50 2.81 6.07
N PRO A 132 14.82 3.02 6.25
CA PRO A 132 15.42 3.07 7.58
C PRO A 132 14.96 4.33 8.33
N GLY A 133 14.52 4.13 9.57
CA GLY A 133 14.08 5.23 10.45
C GLY A 133 12.75 5.88 10.06
N VAL A 134 12.06 5.37 9.04
CA VAL A 134 10.75 5.88 8.61
C VAL A 134 9.65 4.98 9.16
N VAL A 135 8.85 5.53 10.07
CA VAL A 135 7.63 4.89 10.59
C VAL A 135 6.46 5.82 10.30
N LEU A 136 5.51 5.35 9.49
CA LEU A 136 4.34 6.13 9.10
C LEU A 136 3.23 6.00 10.14
N ARG A 137 2.66 7.14 10.56
CA ARG A 137 1.41 7.18 11.33
C ARG A 137 0.24 7.06 10.37
N GLN A 138 -0.48 5.94 10.39
CA GLN A 138 -1.58 5.69 9.46
C GLN A 138 -2.90 6.32 9.92
N ARG A 139 -3.40 5.89 11.08
CA ARG A 139 -4.63 6.41 11.67
C ARG A 139 -4.53 6.46 13.19
N ARG A 140 -5.41 7.23 13.81
CA ARG A 140 -5.60 7.13 15.26
C ARG A 140 -6.25 5.79 15.62
N PHE A 141 -5.92 5.29 16.80
CA PHE A 141 -6.70 4.20 17.40
C PHE A 141 -8.14 4.68 17.66
N ALA A 142 -9.10 3.79 17.43
CA ALA A 142 -10.51 4.02 17.65
C ALA A 142 -10.88 3.98 19.14
N SER A 143 -10.03 3.39 19.99
CA SER A 143 -10.25 3.29 21.43
C SER A 143 -8.94 3.18 22.22
N ALA A 144 -9.01 3.49 23.51
CA ALA A 144 -7.90 3.26 24.44
C ALA A 144 -7.55 1.76 24.56
N GLN A 145 -8.53 0.87 24.40
CA GLN A 145 -8.29 -0.58 24.41
C GLN A 145 -7.46 -1.01 23.20
N GLU A 146 -7.86 -0.59 21.99
CA GLU A 146 -7.10 -0.88 20.78
C GLU A 146 -5.65 -0.37 20.88
N GLN A 147 -5.46 0.82 21.46
CA GLN A 147 -4.13 1.35 21.71
C GLN A 147 -3.33 0.47 22.69
N SER A 148 -3.92 0.10 23.82
CA SER A 148 -3.26 -0.74 24.83
C SER A 148 -2.86 -2.10 24.24
N ASP A 149 -3.73 -2.70 23.45
CA ASP A 149 -3.48 -3.99 22.79
C ASP A 149 -2.36 -3.88 21.76
N ALA A 150 -2.36 -2.81 20.95
CA ALA A 150 -1.31 -2.56 19.97
C ALA A 150 0.06 -2.32 20.61
N VAL A 151 0.13 -1.50 21.67
CA VAL A 151 1.37 -1.25 22.43
C VAL A 151 1.91 -2.55 23.01
N ALA A 152 1.06 -3.35 23.66
CA ALA A 152 1.46 -4.64 24.22
C ALA A 152 1.96 -5.60 23.14
N HIS A 153 1.29 -5.63 21.99
CA HIS A 153 1.64 -6.50 20.87
C HIS A 153 2.98 -6.10 20.24
N VAL A 154 3.23 -4.80 20.02
CA VAL A 154 4.51 -4.26 19.51
C VAL A 154 5.66 -4.58 20.48
N ALA A 155 5.47 -4.32 21.78
CA ALA A 155 6.46 -4.64 22.80
C ALA A 155 6.77 -6.15 22.88
N ALA A 156 5.76 -7.01 22.73
CA ALA A 156 5.93 -8.46 22.70
C ALA A 156 6.74 -8.95 21.49
N HIS A 157 6.79 -8.17 20.39
CA HIS A 157 7.62 -8.44 19.21
C HIS A 157 9.02 -7.80 19.31
N GLY A 158 9.39 -7.27 20.49
CA GLY A 158 10.70 -6.66 20.73
C GLY A 158 10.87 -5.28 20.08
N LEU A 159 9.77 -4.66 19.65
CA LEU A 159 9.76 -3.34 19.03
C LEU A 159 9.46 -2.27 20.07
N ASP A 160 10.04 -1.08 19.89
CA ASP A 160 9.80 0.09 20.75
C ASP A 160 8.51 0.81 20.32
N PRO A 161 7.48 0.92 21.20
CA PRO A 161 6.27 1.66 20.92
C PRO A 161 6.36 3.17 21.24
N THR A 162 7.43 3.63 21.90
CA THR A 162 7.57 5.02 22.34
C THR A 162 7.69 5.98 21.16
N GLY A 163 6.90 7.06 21.20
CA GLY A 163 6.80 8.05 20.11
C GLY A 163 5.92 7.61 18.92
N PHE A 164 5.41 6.37 18.94
CA PHE A 164 4.63 5.73 17.89
C PHE A 164 3.23 5.34 18.38
N GLU A 165 3.03 4.07 18.75
CA GLU A 165 1.74 3.54 19.22
C GLU A 165 1.31 4.19 20.54
N GLU A 166 2.26 4.53 21.42
CA GLU A 166 1.98 5.28 22.65
C GLU A 166 1.39 6.68 22.38
N MET A 167 1.66 7.25 21.20
CA MET A 167 1.10 8.54 20.77
C MET A 167 -0.31 8.42 20.19
N GLY A 168 -0.92 7.22 20.23
CA GLY A 168 -2.30 6.99 19.83
C GLY A 168 -2.49 6.68 18.34
N TYR A 169 -1.44 6.23 17.64
CA TYR A 169 -1.47 5.93 16.22
C TYR A 169 -1.21 4.45 15.90
N VAL A 170 -1.93 3.93 14.92
CA VAL A 170 -1.49 2.75 14.17
C VAL A 170 -0.28 3.15 13.34
N CYS A 171 0.85 2.49 13.57
CA CYS A 171 2.12 2.78 12.90
C CYS A 171 2.51 1.66 11.94
N ALA A 172 3.22 2.02 10.87
CA ALA A 172 3.63 1.09 9.83
C ALA A 172 5.05 1.37 9.34
N ASP A 173 5.80 0.29 9.12
CA ASP A 173 7.06 0.31 8.40
C ASP A 173 6.78 0.33 6.88
N VAL A 174 7.77 0.81 6.12
CA VAL A 174 7.66 0.91 4.66
C VAL A 174 8.67 -0.02 4.00
N PHE A 175 8.16 -1.03 3.31
CA PHE A 175 8.95 -2.00 2.54
C PHE A 175 8.94 -1.58 1.07
N ILE A 176 10.14 -1.50 0.49
CA ILE A 176 10.38 -1.13 -0.91
C ILE A 176 11.04 -2.30 -1.66
N PRO A 177 10.27 -3.32 -2.10
CA PRO A 177 10.74 -4.27 -3.10
C PRO A 177 10.97 -3.60 -4.45
N ARG A 178 12.15 -3.77 -5.03
CA ARG A 178 12.51 -3.21 -6.35
C ARG A 178 13.57 -4.07 -7.03
N SER A 179 13.78 -3.86 -8.33
CA SER A 179 14.81 -4.61 -9.06
C SER A 179 16.20 -4.37 -8.45
N VAL A 180 17.09 -5.36 -8.54
CA VAL A 180 18.48 -5.24 -8.05
C VAL A 180 19.16 -4.01 -8.66
N GLU A 181 18.91 -3.74 -9.94
CA GLU A 181 19.47 -2.60 -10.67
C GLU A 181 19.02 -1.26 -10.09
N ASP A 182 17.77 -1.18 -9.65
CA ASP A 182 17.15 0.01 -9.08
C ASP A 182 17.58 0.28 -7.62
N THR A 183 18.19 -0.69 -6.93
CA THR A 183 18.64 -0.51 -5.54
C THR A 183 19.66 0.63 -5.39
N SER A 184 20.43 0.88 -6.44
CA SER A 184 21.43 1.96 -6.49
C SER A 184 20.89 3.29 -7.03
N ARG A 185 19.62 3.34 -7.48
CA ARG A 185 19.09 4.46 -8.29
C ARG A 185 17.61 4.77 -8.01
N PRO A 186 17.31 5.63 -7.01
CA PRO A 186 18.22 6.17 -6.00
C PRO A 186 18.51 5.15 -4.88
N PRO A 187 19.64 5.26 -4.17
CA PRO A 187 19.86 4.53 -2.93
C PRO A 187 18.75 4.78 -1.90
N ILE A 188 18.45 3.80 -1.04
CA ILE A 188 17.34 3.92 -0.10
C ILE A 188 17.46 5.12 0.86
N ALA A 189 18.69 5.50 1.22
CA ALA A 189 18.95 6.67 2.05
C ALA A 189 18.47 7.99 1.42
N GLU A 190 18.55 8.11 0.10
CA GLU A 190 18.04 9.29 -0.61
C GLU A 190 16.51 9.32 -0.64
N LEU A 191 15.84 8.16 -0.70
CA LEU A 191 14.38 8.08 -0.56
C LEU A 191 13.94 8.57 0.81
N VAL A 192 14.67 8.24 1.87
CA VAL A 192 14.40 8.74 3.23
C VAL A 192 14.55 10.25 3.32
N ALA A 193 15.63 10.80 2.76
CA ALA A 193 15.86 12.25 2.77
C ALA A 193 14.71 13.02 2.10
N ALA A 194 14.20 12.53 0.97
CA ALA A 194 13.09 13.15 0.26
C ALA A 194 11.76 13.15 1.04
N ILE A 195 11.56 12.23 1.99
CA ILE A 195 10.36 12.18 2.83
C ILE A 195 10.41 13.25 3.93
N GLY A 196 11.60 13.58 4.45
CA GLY A 196 11.78 14.61 5.47
C GLY A 196 11.58 16.05 4.97
N GLU A 197 11.50 16.24 3.65
CA GLU A 197 11.26 17.53 2.99
C GLU A 197 9.76 17.79 2.66
N LEU A 198 8.87 16.84 2.97
CA LEU A 198 7.41 16.93 2.76
C LEU A 198 6.67 17.56 3.95
#